data_AF-A0A522BF24-F1
#
_entry.id   AF-A0A522BF24-F1
#
_cell.length_a   1.000
_cell.length_b   1.000
_cell.length_c   1.000
_cell.angle_alpha   90.00
_cell.angle_beta   90.00
_cell.angle_gamma   90.00
#
_symmetry.space_group_name_H-M   'P 1'
#
loop_
_entity.id
_entity.type
_entity.pdbx_description
1 polymer ?
#
loop_
_entity_poly.entity_id
_entity_poly.type
_entity_poly.pdbx_seq_one_letter_code
_entity_poly.pdbx_strand_id
1 'polypeptide(L)'
;MPDTKGGSWFDRTVLFALLALLTLAADGCGRNTVRSDEINKEIDVFGVTLLSREDLNVLKGVKAASEPCLKGCVYIFDSLDVSIGYGHDGVVRMITSHNPKNSIFGISPGNEFAAAREKILLAGFAQGLTPYKFTKEIYLLTFLVNESGMVFGISLEIID
;
A
#
# COMPACT_ATOMS: atom_id res chain seq x y z
N MET A 1 67.25 -34.66 16.93
CA MET A 1 66.61 -34.42 15.62
C MET A 1 65.14 -34.13 15.86
N PRO A 2 64.62 -32.98 15.41
CA PRO A 2 63.27 -32.54 15.67
C PRO A 2 62.30 -33.21 14.69
N ASP A 3 61.07 -33.49 15.12
CA ASP A 3 59.95 -33.64 14.19
C ASP A 3 58.74 -32.92 14.76
N THR A 4 58.62 -31.65 14.39
CA THR A 4 57.48 -30.78 14.67
C THR A 4 56.45 -30.95 13.57
N LYS A 5 55.34 -31.64 13.85
CA LYS A 5 54.10 -31.53 13.06
C LYS A 5 52.94 -31.16 13.97
N GLY A 6 52.92 -29.89 14.35
CA GLY A 6 51.78 -29.22 14.97
C GLY A 6 51.20 -28.19 14.01
N GLY A 7 49.87 -28.15 13.91
CA GLY A 7 49.10 -27.26 13.04
C GLY A 7 48.60 -28.01 11.80
N SER A 8 47.31 -28.07 11.49
CA SER A 8 46.32 -27.00 11.57
C SER A 8 44.92 -27.60 11.80
N TRP A 9 44.45 -27.58 13.06
CA TRP A 9 43.03 -27.76 13.37
C TRP A 9 42.28 -26.42 13.42
N PHE A 10 43.02 -25.30 13.50
CA PHE A 10 42.44 -23.96 13.55
C PHE A 10 41.91 -23.47 12.19
N ASP A 11 42.46 -23.92 11.05
CA ASP A 11 41.99 -23.45 9.72
C ASP A 11 40.59 -23.91 9.38
N ARG A 12 40.21 -25.13 9.78
CA ARG A 12 38.90 -25.69 9.39
C ARG A 12 37.76 -24.99 10.12
N THR A 13 37.94 -24.68 11.40
CA THR A 13 36.90 -24.04 12.22
C THR A 13 36.64 -22.60 11.79
N VAL A 14 37.70 -21.85 11.41
CA VAL A 14 37.57 -20.48 10.89
C VAL A 14 36.90 -20.48 9.52
N LEU A 15 37.20 -21.46 8.67
CA LEU A 15 36.57 -21.60 7.36
C LEU A 15 35.06 -21.90 7.46
N PHE A 16 34.66 -22.79 8.39
CA PHE A 16 33.24 -23.08 8.63
C PHE A 16 32.49 -21.89 9.25
N ALA A 17 33.13 -21.12 10.15
CA ALA A 17 32.53 -19.93 10.74
C ALA A 17 32.32 -18.81 9.69
N LEU A 18 33.28 -18.61 8.78
CA LEU A 18 33.15 -17.66 7.66
C LEU A 18 32.07 -18.08 6.66
N LEU A 19 31.95 -19.38 6.36
CA LEU A 19 30.92 -19.90 5.45
C LEU A 19 29.50 -19.72 6.03
N ALA A 20 29.32 -19.91 7.34
CA ALA A 20 28.05 -19.69 8.04
C ALA A 20 27.66 -18.21 8.13
N LEU A 21 28.64 -17.30 8.19
CA LEU A 21 28.38 -15.85 8.17
C LEU A 21 27.95 -15.35 6.77
N LEU A 22 28.47 -15.98 5.71
CA LEU A 22 28.13 -15.69 4.32
C LEU A 22 26.72 -16.16 3.93
N THR A 23 26.20 -17.23 4.54
CA THR A 23 24.81 -17.66 4.28
C THR A 23 23.76 -16.78 4.93
N LEU A 24 24.09 -16.09 6.03
CA LEU A 24 23.19 -15.13 6.70
C LEU A 24 23.06 -13.79 5.97
N ALA A 25 23.96 -13.48 5.04
CA ALA A 25 23.90 -12.26 4.23
C ALA A 25 23.06 -12.41 2.94
N ALA A 26 22.53 -13.59 2.66
CA ALA A 26 21.84 -13.90 1.40
C ALA A 26 20.32 -13.64 1.41
N ASP A 27 19.70 -13.38 2.56
CA ASP A 27 18.24 -13.13 2.64
C ASP A 27 17.83 -11.67 2.37
N GLY A 28 18.76 -10.83 1.92
CA GLY A 28 18.53 -9.40 1.67
C GLY A 28 17.88 -9.03 0.33
N CYS A 29 17.16 -9.94 -0.34
CA CYS A 29 16.53 -9.65 -1.64
C CYS A 29 15.06 -10.08 -1.70
N GLY A 30 14.29 -9.71 -0.67
CA GLY A 30 12.82 -9.75 -0.70
C GLY A 30 12.28 -8.55 -1.47
N ARG A 31 12.07 -8.71 -2.78
CA ARG A 31 11.37 -7.76 -3.65
C ARG A 31 9.98 -7.42 -3.07
N ASN A 32 9.59 -6.14 -3.19
CA ASN A 32 8.40 -5.44 -2.67
C ASN A 32 7.00 -6.04 -3.00
N THR A 33 6.87 -7.29 -3.45
CA THR A 33 5.59 -7.88 -3.89
C THR A 33 4.70 -8.37 -2.74
N VAL A 34 5.27 -8.71 -1.58
CA VAL A 34 4.49 -9.22 -0.43
C VAL A 34 3.61 -8.13 0.21
N ARG A 35 3.94 -6.85 0.01
CA ARG A 35 3.36 -5.71 0.75
C ARG A 35 2.08 -5.16 0.12
N SER A 36 1.89 -5.31 -1.19
CA SER A 36 0.66 -4.87 -1.89
C SER A 36 -0.54 -5.75 -1.53
N ASP A 37 -0.31 -7.05 -1.33
CA ASP A 37 -1.38 -8.02 -1.10
C ASP A 37 -2.08 -7.82 0.25
N GLU A 38 -1.37 -7.31 1.26
CA GLU A 38 -1.95 -6.97 2.56
C GLU A 38 -2.85 -5.74 2.46
N ILE A 39 -2.40 -4.69 1.78
CA ILE A 39 -3.16 -3.44 1.62
C ILE A 39 -4.42 -3.69 0.77
N ASN A 40 -4.30 -4.45 -0.32
CA ASN A 40 -5.41 -4.71 -1.22
C ASN A 40 -6.54 -5.55 -0.59
N LYS A 41 -6.25 -6.39 0.42
CA LYS A 41 -7.30 -7.11 1.18
C LYS A 41 -8.18 -6.19 2.02
N GLU A 42 -7.68 -5.01 2.34
CA GLU A 42 -8.38 -4.01 3.14
C GLU A 42 -9.16 -3.01 2.25
N ILE A 43 -9.17 -3.21 0.94
CA ILE A 43 -9.89 -2.37 -0.02
C ILE A 43 -11.12 -3.12 -0.52
N ASP A 44 -12.29 -2.63 -0.16
CA ASP A 44 -13.58 -3.07 -0.70
C ASP A 44 -14.21 -1.94 -1.51
N VAL A 45 -13.69 -1.77 -2.73
CA VAL A 45 -14.17 -0.77 -3.70
C VAL A 45 -14.36 -1.48 -5.04
N PHE A 46 -15.48 -2.20 -5.16
CA PHE A 46 -15.87 -2.91 -6.39
C PHE A 46 -14.81 -3.86 -6.98
N GLY A 47 -13.94 -4.41 -6.12
CA GLY A 47 -12.86 -5.32 -6.53
C GLY A 47 -11.62 -4.63 -7.11
N VAL A 48 -11.53 -3.30 -7.02
CA VAL A 48 -10.37 -2.55 -7.54
C VAL A 48 -9.14 -2.73 -6.65
N THR A 49 -8.02 -3.03 -7.30
CA THR A 49 -6.74 -3.38 -6.67
C THR A 49 -5.67 -2.33 -7.01
N LEU A 50 -4.99 -1.77 -6.00
CA LEU A 50 -3.84 -0.89 -6.23
C LEU A 50 -2.67 -1.64 -6.85
N LEU A 51 -1.86 -0.91 -7.62
CA LEU A 51 -0.67 -1.41 -8.33
C LEU A 51 -0.96 -2.51 -9.37
N SER A 52 -2.22 -2.63 -9.79
CA SER A 52 -2.64 -3.56 -10.84
C SER A 52 -2.98 -2.82 -12.13
N ARG A 53 -2.98 -3.54 -13.25
CA ARG A 53 -3.47 -3.05 -14.55
C ARG A 53 -4.89 -3.58 -14.75
N GLU A 54 -5.84 -3.04 -14.01
CA GLU A 54 -7.24 -3.46 -14.19
C GLU A 54 -7.82 -2.86 -15.46
N ASP A 55 -8.65 -3.66 -16.13
CA ASP A 55 -9.54 -3.15 -17.16
C ASP A 55 -10.64 -2.31 -16.49
N LEU A 56 -10.88 -1.09 -16.96
CA LEU A 56 -11.94 -0.20 -16.50
C LEU A 56 -13.34 -0.85 -16.56
N ASN A 57 -13.48 -1.92 -17.36
CA ASN A 57 -14.67 -2.77 -17.40
C ASN A 57 -15.00 -3.48 -16.07
N VAL A 58 -14.09 -3.52 -15.08
CA VAL A 58 -14.33 -4.12 -13.75
C VAL A 58 -15.53 -3.47 -13.04
N LEU A 59 -15.83 -2.20 -13.32
CA LEU A 59 -17.01 -1.50 -12.79
C LEU A 59 -18.30 -1.74 -13.60
N LYS A 60 -18.44 -2.93 -14.20
CA LYS A 60 -19.70 -3.50 -14.73
C LYS A 60 -20.43 -2.61 -15.74
N GLY A 61 -19.70 -2.02 -16.68
CA GLY A 61 -20.31 -1.25 -17.78
C GLY A 61 -20.83 0.14 -17.39
N VAL A 62 -20.45 0.64 -16.22
CA VAL A 62 -20.70 2.04 -15.86
C VAL A 62 -19.77 2.94 -16.67
N LYS A 63 -20.35 3.97 -17.31
CA LYS A 63 -19.58 4.96 -18.07
C LYS A 63 -18.79 5.86 -17.12
N ALA A 64 -17.49 5.94 -17.33
CA ALA A 64 -16.62 6.90 -16.65
C ALA A 64 -16.47 8.20 -17.45
N ALA A 65 -16.32 9.31 -16.74
CA ALA A 65 -15.65 10.49 -17.27
C ALA A 65 -14.14 10.34 -17.05
N SER A 66 -13.33 10.79 -18.01
CA SER A 66 -11.87 10.68 -17.95
C SER A 66 -11.26 12.08 -17.90
N GLU A 67 -10.41 12.32 -16.92
CA GLU A 67 -9.74 13.60 -16.71
C GLU A 67 -8.22 13.39 -16.65
N PRO A 68 -7.45 13.98 -17.59
CA PRO A 68 -6.00 13.88 -17.56
C PRO A 68 -5.43 14.65 -16.37
N CYS A 69 -4.37 14.12 -15.76
CA CYS A 69 -3.65 14.77 -14.67
C CYS A 69 -2.13 14.64 -14.87
N LEU A 70 -1.34 15.37 -14.08
CA LEU A 70 0.13 15.36 -14.20
C LEU A 70 0.73 13.94 -14.08
N LYS A 71 0.10 13.07 -13.31
CA LYS A 71 0.54 11.69 -13.06
C LYS A 71 -0.07 10.64 -13.99
N GLY A 72 -0.95 11.03 -14.91
CA GLY A 72 -1.65 10.09 -15.79
C GLY A 72 -3.08 10.53 -16.05
N CYS A 73 -4.05 9.76 -15.57
CA CYS A 73 -5.47 10.05 -15.78
C CYS A 73 -6.32 9.58 -14.60
N VAL A 74 -7.42 10.29 -14.32
CA VAL A 74 -8.43 9.89 -13.34
C VAL A 74 -9.72 9.56 -14.06
N TYR A 75 -10.28 8.40 -13.75
CA TYR A 75 -11.60 7.99 -14.23
C TYR A 75 -12.60 8.17 -13.11
N ILE A 76 -13.65 8.96 -13.37
CA ILE A 76 -14.68 9.33 -12.41
C ILE A 76 -15.96 8.58 -12.79
N PHE A 77 -16.47 7.80 -11.86
CA PHE A 77 -17.69 7.00 -12.01
C PHE A 77 -18.79 7.62 -11.15
N ASP A 78 -19.40 8.70 -11.64
CA ASP A 78 -20.36 9.51 -10.86
C ASP A 78 -21.50 8.68 -10.27
N SER A 79 -22.07 7.74 -11.03
CA SER A 79 -23.18 6.90 -10.54
C SER A 79 -22.77 5.90 -9.44
N LEU A 80 -21.46 5.71 -9.24
CA LEU A 80 -20.91 4.84 -8.21
C LEU A 80 -20.26 5.63 -7.07
N ASP A 81 -20.17 6.96 -7.17
CA ASP A 81 -19.47 7.83 -6.22
C ASP A 81 -18.01 7.40 -5.98
N VAL A 82 -17.31 6.98 -7.04
CA VAL A 82 -15.93 6.48 -7.00
C VAL A 82 -15.10 7.11 -8.10
N SER A 83 -13.82 7.39 -7.83
CA SER A 83 -12.83 7.72 -8.84
C SER A 83 -11.56 6.88 -8.70
N ILE A 84 -11.03 6.44 -9.84
CA ILE A 84 -9.85 5.58 -9.95
C ILE A 84 -8.79 6.32 -10.75
N GLY A 85 -7.63 6.56 -10.13
CA GLY A 85 -6.48 7.18 -10.77
C GLY A 85 -5.50 6.16 -11.30
N TYR A 86 -5.09 6.35 -12.55
CA TYR A 86 -4.10 5.53 -13.25
C TYR A 86 -2.85 6.35 -13.54
N GLY A 87 -1.70 5.69 -13.40
CA GLY A 87 -0.42 6.21 -13.87
C GLY A 87 -0.35 6.25 -15.41
N HIS A 88 0.65 6.93 -15.96
CA HIS A 88 0.98 6.88 -17.39
C HIS A 88 1.27 5.46 -17.91
N ASP A 89 1.67 4.56 -17.00
CA ASP A 89 1.90 3.13 -17.26
C ASP A 89 0.61 2.30 -17.32
N GLY A 90 -0.55 2.91 -17.05
CA GLY A 90 -1.85 2.24 -16.97
C GLY A 90 -2.05 1.43 -15.69
N VAL A 91 -1.27 1.69 -14.65
CA VAL A 91 -1.39 1.02 -13.35
C VAL A 91 -2.28 1.85 -12.41
N VAL A 92 -3.16 1.21 -11.65
CA VAL A 92 -3.98 1.86 -10.62
C VAL A 92 -3.07 2.40 -9.51
N ARG A 93 -3.09 3.73 -9.31
CA ARG A 93 -2.31 4.44 -8.29
C ARG A 93 -3.18 5.15 -7.25
N MET A 94 -4.46 5.32 -7.50
CA MET A 94 -5.37 6.01 -6.59
C MET A 94 -6.76 5.40 -6.64
N ILE A 95 -7.38 5.26 -5.47
CA ILE A 95 -8.79 4.90 -5.32
C ILE A 95 -9.42 5.92 -4.39
N THR A 96 -10.48 6.59 -4.82
CA THR A 96 -11.27 7.49 -3.98
C THR A 96 -12.73 7.05 -4.00
N SER A 97 -13.36 6.95 -2.83
CA SER A 97 -14.76 6.58 -2.70
C SER A 97 -15.50 7.54 -1.77
N HIS A 98 -16.63 8.05 -2.24
CA HIS A 98 -17.65 8.75 -1.45
C HIS A 98 -18.87 7.85 -1.19
N ASN A 99 -18.89 6.66 -1.79
CA ASN A 99 -19.97 5.69 -1.63
C ASN A 99 -19.94 5.02 -0.23
N PRO A 100 -21.02 5.12 0.57
CA PRO A 100 -21.08 4.52 1.90
C PRO A 100 -21.12 2.98 1.90
N LYS A 101 -21.35 2.35 0.74
CA LYS A 101 -21.33 0.88 0.61
C LYS A 101 -19.92 0.30 0.45
N ASN A 102 -18.94 1.14 0.14
CA ASN A 102 -17.56 0.74 -0.04
C ASN A 102 -16.78 0.96 1.26
N SER A 103 -15.63 0.31 1.39
CA SER A 103 -14.74 0.55 2.52
C SER A 103 -13.26 0.48 2.16
N ILE A 104 -12.45 1.22 2.92
CA ILE A 104 -10.98 1.16 2.89
C ILE A 104 -10.53 1.01 4.35
N PHE A 105 -9.86 -0.08 4.69
CA PHE A 105 -9.54 -0.53 6.06
C PHE A 105 -10.80 -0.66 6.96
N GLY A 106 -11.91 -1.11 6.37
CA GLY A 106 -13.19 -1.22 7.08
C GLY A 106 -13.75 0.13 7.55
N ILE A 107 -13.34 1.22 6.90
CA ILE A 107 -13.85 2.58 7.11
C ILE A 107 -14.67 2.95 5.88
N SER A 108 -15.89 3.43 6.10
CA SER A 108 -16.81 3.86 5.05
C SER A 108 -17.17 5.34 5.20
N PRO A 109 -17.49 6.03 4.09
CA PRO A 109 -18.21 7.31 4.15
C PRO A 109 -19.44 7.20 5.07
N GLY A 110 -19.62 8.21 5.92
CA GLY A 110 -20.60 8.23 7.00
C GLY A 110 -20.03 7.79 8.37
N ASN A 111 -18.78 7.35 8.47
CA ASN A 111 -18.14 7.11 9.78
C ASN A 111 -17.68 8.44 10.42
N GLU A 112 -17.68 8.48 11.75
CA GLU A 112 -17.04 9.57 12.49
C GLU A 112 -15.52 9.55 12.28
N PHE A 113 -14.93 10.72 12.05
CA PHE A 113 -13.49 10.85 11.82
C PHE A 113 -12.66 10.31 12.99
N ALA A 114 -13.12 10.50 14.25
CA ALA A 114 -12.40 10.02 15.42
C ALA A 114 -12.21 8.48 15.39
N ALA A 115 -13.29 7.74 15.10
CA ALA A 115 -13.26 6.29 14.99
C ALA A 115 -12.47 5.81 13.75
N ALA A 116 -12.62 6.51 12.61
CA ALA A 116 -11.85 6.23 11.41
C ALA A 116 -10.33 6.40 11.63
N ARG A 117 -9.95 7.48 12.32
CA ARG A 117 -8.56 7.76 12.70
C ARG A 117 -7.98 6.65 13.58
N GLU A 118 -8.73 6.18 14.58
CA GLU A 118 -8.26 5.09 15.44
C GLU A 118 -7.98 3.81 14.64
N LYS A 119 -8.92 3.41 13.77
CA LYS A 119 -8.75 2.24 12.89
C LYS A 119 -7.50 2.35 12.01
N ILE A 120 -7.28 3.50 11.36
CA ILE A 120 -6.14 3.63 10.45
C ILE A 120 -4.79 3.65 11.18
N LEU A 121 -4.75 4.21 12.40
CA LEU A 121 -3.57 4.15 13.25
C LEU A 121 -3.28 2.69 13.67
N LEU A 122 -4.31 1.91 14.02
CA LEU A 122 -4.17 0.47 14.31
C LEU A 122 -3.70 -0.34 13.10
N ALA A 123 -4.07 0.07 11.88
CA ALA A 123 -3.57 -0.52 10.64
C ALA A 123 -2.09 -0.17 10.34
N GLY A 124 -1.44 0.62 11.21
CA GLY A 124 -0.02 0.95 11.14
C GLY A 124 0.30 2.17 10.27
N PHE A 125 -0.68 3.00 9.94
CA PHE A 125 -0.40 4.30 9.33
C PHE A 125 0.02 5.32 10.39
N ALA A 126 0.92 6.21 10.00
CA ALA A 126 1.29 7.37 10.80
C ALA A 126 0.51 8.60 10.31
N GLN A 127 0.00 9.40 11.25
CA GLN A 127 -0.62 10.68 10.90
C GLN A 127 0.45 11.67 10.43
N GLY A 128 0.20 12.32 9.29
CA GLY A 128 1.06 13.39 8.79
C GLY A 128 0.85 14.72 9.53
N LEU A 129 1.50 15.78 9.05
CA LEU A 129 1.35 17.13 9.62
C LEU A 129 -0.08 17.67 9.52
N THR A 130 -0.81 17.27 8.49
CA THR A 130 -2.22 17.64 8.31
C THR A 130 -3.14 16.61 8.94
N PRO A 131 -4.22 17.02 9.64
CA PRO A 131 -4.98 16.13 10.51
C PRO A 131 -5.68 14.97 9.80
N TYR A 132 -5.92 15.09 8.48
CA TYR A 132 -6.70 14.10 7.73
C TYR A 132 -5.87 13.23 6.79
N LYS A 133 -4.54 13.32 6.85
CA LYS A 133 -3.63 12.56 6.00
C LYS A 133 -2.81 11.59 6.83
N PHE A 134 -2.69 10.37 6.33
CA PHE A 134 -2.06 9.24 7.00
C PHE A 134 -1.16 8.52 6.01
N THR A 135 0.06 8.21 6.40
CA THR A 135 1.04 7.57 5.51
C THR A 135 1.51 6.24 6.09
N LYS A 136 1.64 5.25 5.23
CA LYS A 136 2.30 3.97 5.53
C LYS A 136 3.13 3.61 4.32
N GLU A 137 4.46 3.68 4.44
CA GLU A 137 5.38 3.42 3.32
C GLU A 137 5.07 4.31 2.10
N ILE A 138 4.71 3.71 0.97
CA ILE A 138 4.34 4.40 -0.28
C ILE A 138 2.85 4.73 -0.36
N TYR A 139 2.05 4.43 0.67
CA TYR A 139 0.61 4.67 0.68
C TYR A 139 0.27 5.95 1.44
N LEU A 140 -0.54 6.80 0.83
CA LEU A 140 -1.16 7.97 1.42
C LEU A 140 -2.67 7.76 1.49
N LEU A 141 -3.20 7.66 2.70
CA LEU A 141 -4.63 7.73 2.95
C LEU A 141 -5.04 9.15 3.33
N THR A 142 -6.08 9.67 2.69
CA THR A 142 -6.68 10.96 3.02
C THR A 142 -8.16 10.77 3.34
N PHE A 143 -8.59 11.25 4.50
CA PHE A 143 -10.01 11.40 4.81
C PHE A 143 -10.52 12.75 4.33
N LEU A 144 -11.69 12.74 3.70
CA LEU A 144 -12.46 13.94 3.40
C LEU A 144 -13.52 14.07 4.50
N VAL A 145 -13.37 15.09 5.35
CA VAL A 145 -14.16 15.27 6.57
C VAL A 145 -14.97 16.54 6.47
N ASN A 146 -16.27 16.48 6.80
CA ASN A 146 -17.14 17.65 6.81
C ASN A 146 -17.07 18.41 8.16
N GLU A 147 -17.78 19.53 8.26
CA GLU A 147 -17.79 20.38 9.46
C GLU A 147 -18.32 19.66 10.72
N SER A 148 -19.20 18.65 10.54
CA SER A 148 -19.71 17.83 11.64
C SER A 148 -18.73 16.74 12.11
N GLY A 149 -17.54 16.64 11.53
CA GLY A 149 -16.55 15.62 11.88
C GLY A 149 -16.84 14.24 11.27
N MET A 150 -17.69 14.18 10.24
CA MET A 150 -18.03 12.94 9.53
C MET A 150 -17.17 12.79 8.28
N VAL A 151 -16.67 11.59 8.06
CA VAL A 151 -15.97 11.23 6.82
C VAL A 151 -17.01 11.14 5.70
N PHE A 152 -16.90 11.96 4.66
CA PHE A 152 -17.77 11.87 3.47
C PHE A 152 -17.05 11.26 2.26
N GLY A 153 -15.74 11.06 2.35
CA GLY A 153 -14.96 10.36 1.33
C GLY A 153 -13.61 9.90 1.86
N ILE A 154 -13.06 8.89 1.20
CA ILE A 154 -11.76 8.30 1.56
C ILE A 154 -10.97 8.13 0.27
N SER A 155 -9.73 8.59 0.27
CA SER A 155 -8.79 8.45 -0.84
C SER A 155 -7.56 7.67 -0.38
N LEU A 156 -7.13 6.68 -1.16
CA LEU A 156 -5.88 5.95 -0.97
C LEU A 156 -5.04 6.06 -2.25
N GLU A 157 -3.85 6.65 -2.13
CA GLU A 157 -2.94 6.96 -3.24
C GLU A 157 -1.55 6.35 -3.01
N ILE A 158 -0.87 5.98 -4.10
CA ILE A 158 0.57 5.68 -4.12
C ILE A 158 1.38 6.97 -4.31
N ILE A 159 2.21 7.30 -3.32
CA ILE A 159 3.16 8.43 -3.33
C ILE A 159 4.53 7.94 -3.82
N ASP A 160 4.65 7.77 -5.14
CA ASP A 160 5.92 7.57 -5.86
C ASP A 160 6.46 8.91 -6.34
#